data_AF-A0A349TSP4-F1
#
_entry.id   AF-A0A349TSP4-F1
#
_cell.length_a   1.000
_cell.length_b   1.000
_cell.length_c   1.000
_cell.angle_alpha   90.00
_cell.angle_beta   90.00
_cell.angle_gamma   90.00
#
_symmetry.space_group_name_H-M   'P 1'
#
loop_
_entity.id
_entity.type
_entity.pdbx_description
1 polymer ?
#
loop_
_entity_poly.entity_id
_entity_poly.type
_entity_poly.pdbx_seq_one_letter_code
_entity_poly.pdbx_strand_id
1 'polypeptide(L)'
;MLTVAASGLTLAAVATVYKSWRSQTPAFLYIGLLVWLISTICWSYAQGWEFGLLYALCIPAILVWPFIALNQTVLPEPKNRPLARPLDFSRKQVLNNIGNYLVTLVVLLVVSVLITLALCALMPFSIAGKLATGVVLLPLLWGLFVYHYLATASKLKVLGGYILLAAVSVPVLLLLPI
;
A
#
# COMPACT_ATOMS: atom_id res chain seq x y z
N MET A 1 -28.24 -4.84 -12.96
CA MET A 1 -28.91 -3.53 -12.79
C MET A 1 -28.48 -2.83 -11.50
N LEU A 2 -28.43 -3.52 -10.36
CA LEU A 2 -28.05 -2.93 -9.07
C LEU A 2 -26.63 -2.32 -9.05
N THR A 3 -25.66 -2.95 -9.72
CA THR A 3 -24.30 -2.41 -9.92
C THR A 3 -24.31 -1.04 -10.58
N VAL A 4 -25.12 -0.85 -11.63
CA VAL A 4 -25.20 0.43 -12.37
C VAL A 4 -25.83 1.51 -11.49
N ALA A 5 -26.88 1.15 -10.75
CA ALA A 5 -27.50 2.05 -9.78
C ALA A 5 -26.51 2.45 -8.66
N ALA A 6 -25.75 1.49 -8.13
CA ALA A 6 -24.70 1.76 -7.14
C ALA A 6 -23.63 2.70 -7.69
N SER A 7 -23.13 2.48 -8.91
CA SER A 7 -22.19 3.40 -9.57
C SER A 7 -22.76 4.82 -9.71
N GLY A 8 -24.02 4.94 -10.14
CA GLY A 8 -24.70 6.22 -10.29
C GLY A 8 -24.87 6.96 -8.94
N LEU A 9 -25.25 6.23 -7.90
CA LEU A 9 -25.34 6.77 -6.54
C LEU A 9 -23.97 7.17 -6.00
N THR A 10 -22.92 6.40 -6.27
CA THR A 10 -21.55 6.76 -5.89
C THR A 10 -21.13 8.08 -6.54
N LEU A 11 -21.39 8.26 -7.83
CA LEU A 11 -21.11 9.52 -8.54
C LEU A 11 -21.92 10.69 -7.97
N ALA A 12 -23.22 10.48 -7.69
CA ALA A 12 -24.08 11.48 -7.09
C ALA A 12 -23.60 11.88 -5.68
N ALA A 13 -23.15 10.92 -4.87
CA ALA A 13 -22.57 11.19 -3.56
C ALA A 13 -21.32 12.06 -3.68
N VAL A 14 -20.37 11.70 -4.55
CA VAL A 14 -19.14 12.49 -4.79
C VAL A 14 -19.49 13.90 -5.27
N ALA A 15 -20.41 14.04 -6.22
CA ALA A 15 -20.85 15.34 -6.72
C ALA A 15 -21.50 16.21 -5.63
N THR A 16 -22.27 15.60 -4.72
CA THR A 16 -22.94 16.31 -3.63
C THR A 16 -21.95 16.74 -2.54
N VAL A 17 -20.99 15.89 -2.18
CA VAL A 17 -19.89 16.24 -1.27
C VAL A 17 -19.03 17.36 -1.89
N TYR A 18 -18.71 17.25 -3.17
CA TYR A 18 -18.01 18.30 -3.91
C TYR A 18 -18.78 19.63 -3.87
N LYS A 19 -20.10 19.60 -4.09
CA LYS A 19 -20.95 20.79 -3.98
C LYS A 19 -20.91 21.37 -2.57
N SER A 20 -20.98 20.53 -1.54
CA SER A 20 -20.85 20.97 -0.13
C SER A 20 -19.55 21.72 0.11
N TRP A 21 -18.44 21.19 -0.40
CA TRP A 21 -17.13 21.84 -0.31
C TRP A 21 -17.09 23.18 -1.07
N ARG A 22 -17.66 23.25 -2.28
CA ARG A 22 -17.69 24.49 -3.07
C ARG A 22 -18.58 25.57 -2.47
N SER A 23 -19.75 25.20 -1.95
CA SER A 23 -20.72 26.15 -1.40
C SER A 23 -20.59 26.36 0.10
N GLN A 24 -19.63 25.67 0.76
CA GLN A 24 -19.44 25.68 2.21
C GLN A 24 -20.75 25.41 2.98
N THR A 25 -21.58 24.51 2.45
CA THR A 25 -22.91 24.22 3.01
C THR A 25 -22.95 22.81 3.58
N PRO A 26 -23.07 22.64 4.92
CA PRO A 26 -22.99 21.32 5.56
C PRO A 26 -24.18 20.41 5.21
N ALA A 27 -25.34 20.96 4.85
CA ALA A 27 -26.49 20.17 4.43
C ALA A 27 -26.17 19.22 3.26
N PHE A 28 -25.41 19.70 2.27
CA PHE A 28 -24.99 18.86 1.14
C PHE A 28 -24.00 17.76 1.56
N LEU A 29 -23.20 17.96 2.60
CA LEU A 29 -22.33 16.90 3.13
C LEU A 29 -23.17 15.75 3.67
N TYR A 30 -24.16 16.05 4.52
CA TYR A 30 -25.03 15.02 5.10
C TYR A 30 -25.83 14.27 4.04
N ILE A 31 -26.34 14.98 3.02
CA ILE A 31 -27.01 14.35 1.87
C ILE A 31 -26.03 13.45 1.11
N GLY A 32 -24.82 13.92 0.84
CA GLY A 32 -23.80 13.12 0.15
C GLY A 32 -23.41 11.85 0.92
N LEU A 33 -23.26 11.94 2.24
CA LEU A 33 -22.99 10.79 3.11
C LEU A 33 -24.15 9.78 3.11
N LEU A 34 -25.40 10.26 3.15
CA LEU A 34 -26.58 9.40 3.08
C LEU A 34 -26.64 8.66 1.73
N VAL A 35 -26.44 9.37 0.62
CA VAL A 35 -26.42 8.78 -0.72
C VAL A 35 -25.27 7.77 -0.86
N TRP A 36 -24.10 8.06 -0.28
CA TRP A 36 -22.98 7.12 -0.24
C TRP A 36 -23.30 5.86 0.57
N LEU A 37 -23.96 5.99 1.72
CA LEU A 37 -24.39 4.84 2.52
C LEU A 37 -25.37 3.95 1.74
N ILE A 38 -26.36 4.53 1.07
CA ILE A 38 -27.29 3.80 0.21
C ILE A 38 -26.53 3.10 -0.92
N SER A 39 -25.58 3.80 -1.55
CA SER A 39 -24.72 3.22 -2.58
C SER A 39 -23.90 2.04 -2.05
N THR A 40 -23.42 2.10 -0.82
CA THR A 40 -22.64 1.05 -0.16
C THR A 40 -23.47 -0.21 0.03
N ILE A 41 -24.72 -0.05 0.46
CA ILE A 41 -25.69 -1.14 0.60
C ILE A 41 -25.96 -1.75 -0.78
N CYS A 42 -26.21 -0.94 -1.81
CA CYS A 42 -26.42 -1.44 -3.18
C CYS A 42 -25.20 -2.20 -3.73
N TRP A 43 -23.98 -1.70 -3.49
CA TRP A 43 -22.74 -2.40 -3.86
C TRP A 43 -22.62 -3.77 -3.17
N SER A 44 -22.91 -3.82 -1.86
CA SER A 44 -22.83 -5.03 -1.04
C SER A 44 -23.83 -6.10 -1.49
N TYR A 45 -25.06 -5.71 -1.82
CA TYR A 45 -26.04 -6.65 -2.39
C TYR A 45 -25.71 -7.07 -3.83
N ALA A 46 -25.06 -6.21 -4.61
CA ALA A 46 -24.74 -6.51 -6.01
C ALA A 46 -23.52 -7.42 -6.18
N GLN A 47 -22.53 -7.33 -5.29
CA GLN A 47 -21.21 -7.95 -5.47
C GLN A 47 -20.76 -8.81 -4.28
N GLY A 48 -21.58 -8.96 -3.24
CA GLY A 48 -21.19 -9.53 -1.96
C GLY A 48 -20.66 -8.46 -1.00
N TRP A 49 -20.71 -8.72 0.30
CA TRP A 49 -20.38 -7.72 1.33
C TRP A 49 -18.91 -7.32 1.31
N GLU A 50 -18.02 -8.27 1.03
CA GLU A 50 -16.57 -8.06 0.97
C GLU A 50 -16.19 -7.16 -0.21
N PHE A 51 -16.63 -7.51 -1.42
CA PHE A 51 -16.33 -6.76 -2.64
C PHE A 51 -17.17 -5.48 -2.75
N GLY A 52 -18.40 -5.48 -2.24
CA GLY A 52 -19.25 -4.30 -2.24
C GLY A 52 -18.71 -3.19 -1.35
N LEU A 53 -18.21 -3.52 -0.15
CA LEU A 53 -17.53 -2.55 0.70
C LEU A 53 -16.25 -2.03 0.05
N LEU A 54 -15.46 -2.92 -0.57
CA LEU A 54 -14.26 -2.51 -1.32
C LEU A 54 -14.61 -1.48 -2.40
N TYR A 55 -15.63 -1.76 -3.22
CA TYR A 55 -16.07 -0.85 -4.27
C TYR A 55 -16.61 0.47 -3.72
N ALA A 56 -17.45 0.42 -2.69
CA ALA A 56 -18.02 1.61 -2.08
C ALA A 56 -16.96 2.55 -1.48
N LEU A 57 -15.86 2.01 -0.96
CA LEU A 57 -14.76 2.78 -0.39
C LEU A 57 -13.76 3.27 -1.45
N CYS A 58 -13.46 2.45 -2.45
CA CYS A 58 -12.41 2.76 -3.43
C CYS A 58 -12.90 3.57 -4.64
N ILE A 59 -14.11 3.30 -5.15
CA ILE A 59 -14.61 3.98 -6.36
C ILE A 59 -14.72 5.51 -6.18
N PRO A 60 -15.17 6.07 -5.03
CA PRO A 60 -15.17 7.52 -4.81
C PRO A 60 -13.80 8.17 -5.03
N ALA A 61 -12.71 7.50 -4.61
CA ALA A 61 -11.34 8.01 -4.76
C ALA A 61 -10.90 8.07 -6.23
N ILE A 62 -11.51 7.29 -7.12
CA ILE A 62 -11.28 7.34 -8.56
C ILE A 62 -12.19 8.41 -9.20
N LEU A 63 -13.46 8.49 -8.78
CA LEU A 63 -14.44 9.40 -9.36
C LEU A 63 -14.24 10.87 -8.95
N VAL A 64 -13.46 11.16 -7.91
CA VAL A 64 -13.22 12.53 -7.45
C VAL A 64 -12.30 13.34 -8.39
N TRP A 65 -11.48 12.68 -9.20
CA TRP A 65 -10.44 13.35 -10.00
C TRP A 65 -10.94 14.42 -10.97
N PRO A 66 -12.03 14.21 -11.75
CA PRO A 66 -12.59 15.27 -12.59
C PRO A 66 -12.98 16.52 -11.78
N PHE A 67 -13.53 16.35 -10.57
CA PHE A 67 -13.91 17.45 -9.70
C PHE A 67 -12.69 18.22 -9.16
N ILE A 68 -11.61 17.50 -8.84
CA ILE A 68 -10.33 18.12 -8.43
C ILE A 68 -9.71 18.87 -9.62
N ALA A 69 -9.70 18.27 -10.81
CA ALA A 69 -9.17 18.86 -12.03
C ALA A 69 -9.84 20.21 -12.35
N LEU A 70 -11.17 20.32 -12.16
CA LEU A 70 -11.92 21.56 -12.33
C LEU A 70 -11.52 22.69 -11.36
N ASN A 71 -10.79 22.39 -10.28
CA ASN A 71 -10.37 23.37 -9.28
C ASN A 71 -8.86 23.49 -9.15
N GLN A 72 -8.12 23.02 -10.16
CA GLN A 72 -6.67 23.24 -10.20
C GLN A 72 -6.40 24.74 -10.25
N THR A 73 -5.77 25.24 -9.20
CA THR A 73 -5.23 26.60 -9.17
C THR A 73 -3.75 26.52 -9.52
N VAL A 74 -3.33 27.32 -10.50
CA VAL A 74 -1.91 27.45 -10.83
C VAL A 74 -1.28 28.27 -9.70
N LEU A 75 -0.62 27.59 -8.78
CA LEU A 75 0.15 28.24 -7.74
C LEU A 75 1.42 28.85 -8.36
N PRO A 76 1.86 30.03 -7.91
CA PRO A 76 3.13 30.61 -8.36
C PRO A 76 4.28 29.65 -8.02
N GLU A 77 5.34 29.68 -8.84
CA GLU A 77 6.49 28.80 -8.61
C GLU A 77 7.08 29.03 -7.21
N PRO A 78 7.30 27.96 -6.42
CA PRO A 78 7.95 28.09 -5.12
C PRO A 78 9.33 28.73 -5.28
N LYS A 79 9.61 29.80 -4.52
CA LYS A 79 10.92 30.47 -4.53
C LYS A 79 12.09 29.53 -4.17
N ASN A 80 11.82 28.50 -3.38
CA ASN A 80 12.81 27.52 -2.93
C ASN A 80 12.63 26.20 -3.70
N ARG A 81 12.99 26.20 -4.99
CA ARG A 81 13.19 24.94 -5.72
C ARG A 81 14.62 24.46 -5.49
N PRO A 82 14.85 23.35 -4.76
CA PRO A 82 16.17 22.75 -4.76
C PRO A 82 16.52 22.39 -6.21
N LEU A 83 17.70 22.81 -6.66
CA LEU A 83 18.21 22.45 -7.97
C LEU A 83 18.20 20.92 -8.10
N ALA A 84 17.71 20.42 -9.24
CA ALA A 84 17.78 18.99 -9.53
C ALA A 84 19.23 18.55 -9.43
N ARG A 85 19.51 17.56 -8.56
CA ARG A 85 20.87 17.05 -8.40
C ARG A 85 21.29 16.41 -9.73
N PRO A 86 22.44 16.79 -10.31
CA PRO A 86 22.90 16.16 -11.54
C PRO A 86 23.13 14.66 -11.30
N LEU A 87 22.87 13.85 -12.33
CA LEU A 87 23.14 12.42 -12.28
C LEU A 87 24.66 12.20 -12.20
N ASP A 88 25.11 11.64 -11.08
CA ASP A 88 26.51 11.28 -10.85
C ASP A 88 26.73 9.82 -11.28
N PHE A 89 27.44 9.63 -12.39
CA PHE A 89 27.80 8.32 -12.94
C PHE A 89 29.22 7.88 -12.56
N SER A 90 29.78 8.40 -11.47
CA SER A 90 31.07 7.93 -10.99
C SER A 90 31.04 6.42 -10.73
N ARG A 91 32.10 5.71 -11.17
CA ARG A 91 32.19 4.23 -11.05
C ARG A 91 31.92 3.73 -9.63
N LYS A 92 32.41 4.47 -8.62
CA LYS A 92 32.20 4.17 -7.20
C LYS A 92 30.72 4.24 -6.82
N GLN A 93 30.01 5.29 -7.26
CA GLN A 93 28.59 5.46 -6.97
C GLN A 93 27.74 4.40 -7.68
N VAL A 94 28.06 4.10 -8.94
CA VAL A 94 27.39 3.04 -9.71
C VAL A 94 27.58 1.67 -9.03
N LEU A 95 28.81 1.31 -8.68
CA LEU A 95 29.10 0.05 -7.98
C LEU A 95 28.38 -0.04 -6.62
N ASN A 96 28.35 1.06 -5.86
CA ASN A 96 27.62 1.11 -4.60
C ASN A 96 26.11 0.93 -4.79
N ASN A 97 25.54 1.53 -5.83
CA ASN A 97 24.12 1.37 -6.15
C ASN A 97 23.80 -0.06 -6.60
N ILE A 98 24.65 -0.68 -7.43
CA ILE A 98 24.51 -2.10 -7.81
C ILE A 98 24.57 -2.99 -6.57
N GLY A 99 25.51 -2.74 -5.66
CA GLY A 99 25.61 -3.49 -4.40
C GLY A 99 24.35 -3.34 -3.54
N ASN A 100 23.86 -2.12 -3.35
CA ASN A 100 22.62 -1.88 -2.62
C ASN A 100 21.42 -2.54 -3.31
N TYR A 101 21.36 -2.54 -4.63
CA TYR A 101 20.32 -3.19 -5.42
C TYR A 101 20.31 -4.70 -5.17
N LEU A 102 21.47 -5.36 -5.26
CA LEU A 102 21.59 -6.81 -5.04
C LEU A 102 21.21 -7.19 -3.59
N VAL A 103 21.68 -6.43 -2.61
CA VAL A 103 21.32 -6.68 -1.20
C VAL A 103 19.81 -6.49 -1.00
N THR A 104 19.24 -5.43 -1.53
CA THR A 104 17.82 -5.07 -1.36
C THR A 104 16.88 -6.07 -2.03
N LEU A 105 17.11 -6.36 -3.32
CA LEU A 105 16.20 -7.19 -4.09
C LEU A 105 16.42 -8.68 -3.89
N VAL A 106 17.66 -9.12 -3.66
CA VAL A 106 17.96 -10.55 -3.55
C VAL A 106 18.09 -10.96 -2.10
N VAL A 107 19.08 -10.40 -1.39
CA VAL A 107 19.43 -10.89 -0.05
C VAL A 107 18.30 -10.64 0.95
N LEU A 108 17.81 -9.40 1.04
CA LEU A 108 16.74 -9.05 1.97
C LEU A 108 15.40 -9.68 1.58
N LEU A 109 15.16 -9.94 0.29
CA LEU A 109 13.99 -10.69 -0.14
C LEU A 109 14.06 -12.13 0.38
N VAL A 110 15.16 -12.84 0.14
CA VAL A 110 15.34 -14.22 0.63
C VAL A 110 15.22 -14.30 2.15
N VAL A 111 15.86 -13.37 2.87
CA VAL A 111 15.73 -13.29 4.33
C VAL A 111 14.27 -13.08 4.75
N SER A 112 13.57 -12.14 4.12
CA SER A 112 12.17 -11.86 4.45
C SER A 112 11.25 -13.05 4.16
N VAL A 113 11.50 -13.81 3.09
CA VAL A 113 10.78 -15.05 2.78
C VAL A 113 10.99 -16.08 3.87
N LEU A 114 12.25 -16.37 4.26
CA LEU A 114 12.55 -17.37 5.27
C LEU A 114 11.88 -17.04 6.62
N ILE A 115 11.96 -15.79 7.04
CA ILE A 115 11.33 -15.33 8.29
C ILE A 115 9.81 -15.39 8.18
N THR A 116 9.22 -14.93 7.07
CA THR A 116 7.76 -14.98 6.86
C THR A 116 7.25 -16.41 6.93
N LEU A 117 7.91 -17.34 6.24
CA LEU A 117 7.53 -18.74 6.25
C LEU A 117 7.66 -19.33 7.66
N ALA A 118 8.75 -19.04 8.38
CA ALA A 118 8.92 -19.55 9.74
C ALA A 118 7.82 -19.04 10.69
N LEU A 119 7.43 -17.77 10.57
CA LEU A 119 6.30 -17.22 11.32
C LEU A 119 4.99 -17.91 10.94
N CYS A 120 4.73 -18.12 9.65
CA CYS A 120 3.57 -18.85 9.16
C CYS A 120 3.52 -20.31 9.62
N ALA A 121 4.66 -20.98 9.73
CA ALA A 121 4.76 -22.35 10.21
C ALA A 121 4.30 -22.49 11.66
N LEU A 122 4.67 -21.51 12.49
CA LEU A 122 4.33 -21.45 13.92
C LEU A 122 2.87 -21.08 14.20
N MET A 123 2.15 -20.54 13.24
CA MET A 123 0.75 -20.13 13.43
C MET A 123 -0.20 -21.33 13.35
N PRO A 124 -1.23 -21.40 14.24
CA PRO A 124 -2.21 -22.49 14.27
C PRO A 124 -3.34 -22.27 13.23
N PHE A 125 -2.99 -21.92 12.00
CA PHE A 125 -3.94 -21.72 10.90
C PHE A 125 -3.92 -22.90 9.93
N SER A 126 -5.01 -23.05 9.17
CA SER A 126 -5.02 -23.93 7.99
C SER A 126 -4.00 -23.45 6.95
N ILE A 127 -3.63 -24.32 6.01
CA ILE A 127 -2.66 -23.99 4.94
C ILE A 127 -3.10 -22.73 4.17
N ALA A 128 -4.40 -22.61 3.85
CA ALA A 128 -4.94 -21.42 3.20
C ALA A 128 -4.75 -20.14 4.05
N GLY A 129 -4.98 -20.22 5.36
CA GLY A 129 -4.73 -19.12 6.29
C GLY A 129 -3.26 -18.74 6.36
N LYS A 130 -2.35 -19.73 6.44
CA LYS A 130 -0.90 -19.51 6.42
C LYS A 130 -0.42 -18.80 5.15
N LEU A 131 -0.92 -19.23 3.98
CA LEU A 131 -0.61 -18.60 2.70
C LEU A 131 -1.15 -17.16 2.63
N ALA A 132 -2.40 -16.93 3.05
CA ALA A 132 -2.98 -15.60 3.09
C ALA A 132 -2.18 -14.64 3.99
N THR A 133 -1.76 -15.11 5.17
CA THR A 133 -0.89 -14.32 6.05
C THR A 133 0.47 -14.07 5.42
N GLY A 134 1.08 -15.07 4.76
CA GLY A 134 2.36 -14.92 4.08
C GLY A 134 2.33 -13.86 2.98
N VAL A 135 1.26 -13.84 2.17
CA VAL A 135 1.05 -12.85 1.10
C VAL A 135 1.00 -11.42 1.64
N VAL A 136 0.40 -11.21 2.82
CA VAL A 136 0.32 -9.89 3.46
C VAL A 136 1.62 -9.53 4.17
N LEU A 137 2.22 -10.48 4.90
CA LEU A 137 3.35 -10.23 5.79
C LEU A 137 4.67 -10.04 5.03
N LEU A 138 4.89 -10.80 3.94
CA LEU A 138 6.12 -10.75 3.16
C LEU A 138 6.47 -9.34 2.66
N PRO A 139 5.59 -8.61 1.93
CA PRO A 139 5.94 -7.28 1.43
C PRO A 139 6.18 -6.27 2.56
N LEU A 140 5.52 -6.42 3.70
CA LEU A 140 5.73 -5.57 4.87
C LEU A 140 7.11 -5.79 5.48
N LEU A 141 7.49 -7.05 5.74
CA LEU A 141 8.81 -7.37 6.29
C LEU A 141 9.93 -6.99 5.34
N TRP A 142 9.77 -7.30 4.05
CA TRP A 142 10.75 -6.93 3.04
C TRP A 142 10.92 -5.40 2.97
N GLY A 143 9.83 -4.65 2.86
CA GLY A 143 9.88 -3.18 2.84
C GLY A 143 10.55 -2.58 4.08
N LEU A 144 10.24 -3.11 5.27
CA LEU A 144 10.85 -2.68 6.53
C LEU A 144 12.36 -2.96 6.57
N PHE A 145 12.80 -4.15 6.14
CA PHE A 145 14.21 -4.50 6.12
C PHE A 145 14.99 -3.65 5.13
N VAL A 146 14.41 -3.41 3.94
CA VAL A 146 15.00 -2.53 2.92
C VAL A 146 15.13 -1.11 3.46
N TYR A 147 14.07 -0.56 4.06
CA TYR A 147 14.10 0.77 4.64
C TYR A 147 15.20 0.88 5.71
N HIS A 148 15.24 -0.05 6.67
CA HIS A 148 16.23 -0.01 7.73
C HIS A 148 17.67 -0.16 7.20
N TYR A 149 17.91 -1.05 6.24
CA TYR A 149 19.22 -1.23 5.60
C TYR A 149 19.69 0.02 4.83
N LEU A 150 18.78 0.72 4.16
CA LEU A 150 19.11 1.95 3.43
C LEU A 150 19.27 3.16 4.35
N ALA A 151 18.52 3.23 5.45
CA ALA A 151 18.57 4.33 6.41
C ALA A 151 19.79 4.28 7.36
N THR A 152 20.35 3.09 7.60
CA THR A 152 21.45 2.91 8.55
C THR A 152 22.82 3.24 7.94
N ALA A 153 23.73 3.78 8.77
CA ALA A 153 25.14 3.97 8.37
C ALA A 153 25.93 2.64 8.36
N SER A 154 25.64 1.75 9.31
CA SER A 154 26.37 0.48 9.49
C SER A 154 25.72 -0.69 8.74
N LYS A 155 25.74 -0.63 7.40
CA LYS A 155 25.10 -1.62 6.50
C LYS A 155 25.47 -3.06 6.80
N LEU A 156 26.76 -3.35 7.00
CA LEU A 156 27.25 -4.72 7.25
C LEU A 156 26.74 -5.31 8.57
N LYS A 157 26.64 -4.50 9.62
CA LYS A 157 26.12 -4.96 10.92
C LYS A 157 24.65 -5.33 10.83
N VAL A 158 23.85 -4.48 10.18
CA VAL A 158 22.42 -4.74 9.98
C VAL A 158 22.20 -5.95 9.09
N LEU A 159 22.95 -6.09 8.01
CA LEU A 159 22.88 -7.25 7.13
C LEU A 159 23.25 -8.55 7.89
N GLY A 160 24.30 -8.52 8.71
CA GLY A 160 24.68 -9.65 9.56
C GLY A 160 23.57 -10.07 10.53
N GLY A 161 22.89 -9.09 11.16
CA GLY A 161 21.75 -9.36 12.03
C GLY A 161 20.58 -10.02 11.29
N TYR A 162 20.28 -9.57 10.08
CA TYR A 162 19.22 -10.15 9.25
C TYR A 162 19.56 -11.57 8.77
N ILE A 163 20.81 -11.82 8.38
CA ILE A 163 21.26 -13.16 8.01
C ILE A 163 21.18 -14.10 9.22
N LEU A 164 21.54 -13.64 10.43
CA LEU A 164 21.40 -14.44 11.64
C LEU A 164 19.93 -14.79 11.94
N LEU A 165 19.02 -13.81 11.82
CA LEU A 165 17.58 -14.04 11.98
C LEU A 165 17.03 -15.05 10.96
N ALA A 166 17.48 -14.95 9.71
CA ALA A 166 17.13 -15.93 8.67
C ALA A 166 17.69 -17.32 9.00
N ALA A 167 18.93 -17.42 9.50
CA ALA A 167 19.53 -18.68 9.89
C ALA A 167 18.76 -19.36 11.04
N VAL A 168 18.26 -18.60 12.01
CA VAL A 168 17.38 -19.10 13.10
C VAL A 168 16.02 -19.59 12.57
N SER A 169 15.56 -19.03 11.45
CA SER A 169 14.30 -19.42 10.82
C SER A 169 14.40 -20.78 10.10
N VAL A 170 15.59 -21.19 9.66
CA VAL A 170 15.81 -22.47 8.94
C VAL A 170 15.45 -23.69 9.79
N PRO A 171 15.90 -23.85 11.05
CA PRO A 171 15.47 -24.95 11.92
C PRO A 171 13.95 -25.03 12.09
N VAL A 172 13.27 -23.89 12.23
CA VAL A 172 11.80 -23.86 12.36
C VAL A 172 11.14 -24.47 11.12
N LEU A 173 11.61 -24.09 9.92
CA LEU A 173 11.09 -24.62 8.66
C LEU A 173 11.40 -26.10 8.44
N LEU A 174 12.54 -26.59 8.94
CA LEU A 174 12.89 -28.01 8.86
C LEU A 174 12.06 -28.86 9.83
N LEU A 175 11.71 -28.33 11.00
CA LEU A 175 10.96 -29.05 12.04
C LEU A 175 9.44 -28.95 11.87
N LEU A 176 8.95 -27.86 11.27
CA LEU A 176 7.53 -27.56 11.08
C LEU A 176 7.27 -27.20 9.60
N PRO A 177 7.19 -28.20 8.70
CA PRO A 177 6.89 -27.93 7.30
C PRO A 177 5.47 -27.35 7.15
N ILE A 178 5.36 -26.32 6.30
CA ILE A 178 4.08 -25.71 5.89
C ILE A 178 3.46 -26.51 4.75
#